data_AF-A0A239QYM5-F1
#
_entry.id   AF-A0A239QYM5-F1
#
_cell.length_a   1.000
_cell.length_b   1.000
_cell.length_c   1.000
_cell.angle_alpha   90.00
_cell.angle_beta   90.00
_cell.angle_gamma   90.00
#
_symmetry.space_group_name_H-M   'P 1'
#
loop_
_entity.id
_entity.type
_entity.pdbx_description
1 polymer ?
#
loop_
_entity_poly.entity_id
_entity_poly.type
_entity_poly.pdbx_seq_one_letter_code
_entity_poly.pdbx_strand_id
1 'polypeptide(L)'
;MKTVFNYTRIMFVAMAAMAVFTSCTKNEDDYIASSLRSSDWQGKITEYYQNRWGINGSEYSTVMGFESKDYHYTSGRGYELDYKTSSPKENYAFCTFKWFIVDGDITIIYDDDKWNPTYIVDYQLRGNSFYGYIYNASDRRIQFDLEKTTFTEWDYYRKHGSRYLNSDYYYAPKLNNKEGVSIAKGIFADILNKKK
;
A
#
# COMPACT_ATOMS: atom_id res chain seq x y z
N MET A 1 -26.08 13.78 -53.07
CA MET A 1 -25.01 14.18 -52.13
C MET A 1 -25.59 14.66 -50.79
N LYS A 2 -26.22 13.77 -50.00
CA LYS A 2 -26.74 14.11 -48.65
C LYS A 2 -26.34 13.10 -47.56
N THR A 3 -25.56 12.08 -47.91
CA THR A 3 -25.15 11.00 -47.01
C THR A 3 -23.74 11.15 -46.45
N VAL A 4 -22.90 12.00 -47.06
CA VAL A 4 -21.50 12.21 -46.65
C VAL A 4 -21.35 13.19 -45.47
N PHE A 5 -22.37 13.99 -45.18
CA PHE A 5 -22.33 15.01 -44.12
C PHE A 5 -22.65 14.51 -42.70
N ASN A 6 -23.18 13.29 -42.55
CA ASN A 6 -23.60 12.76 -41.24
C ASN A 6 -22.55 11.87 -40.56
N TYR A 7 -21.56 11.33 -41.28
CA TYR A 7 -20.53 10.47 -40.68
C TYR A 7 -19.40 11.27 -40.03
N THR A 8 -19.16 12.51 -40.46
CA THR A 8 -18.09 13.37 -39.92
C THR A 8 -18.38 13.90 -38.53
N ARG A 9 -19.66 14.06 -38.14
CA ARG A 9 -20.05 14.52 -36.79
C ARG A 9 -19.99 13.41 -35.73
N ILE A 10 -20.22 12.16 -36.12
CA ILE A 10 -20.19 11.00 -35.20
C ILE A 10 -18.75 10.65 -34.82
N MET A 11 -17.78 10.83 -35.73
CA MET A 11 -16.37 10.55 -35.45
C MET A 11 -15.72 11.53 -34.45
N PHE A 12 -16.16 12.79 -34.42
CA PHE A 12 -15.66 13.79 -33.45
C PHE A 12 -16.19 13.57 -32.03
N VAL A 13 -17.41 13.06 -31.87
CA VAL A 13 -17.99 12.75 -30.55
C VAL A 13 -17.31 11.53 -29.91
N ALA A 14 -16.89 10.54 -30.71
CA ALA A 14 -16.18 9.37 -30.21
C ALA A 14 -14.75 9.68 -29.72
N MET A 15 -14.02 10.60 -30.37
CA MET A 15 -12.71 11.06 -29.90
C MET A 15 -12.80 11.97 -28.67
N ALA A 16 -13.85 12.80 -28.58
CA ALA A 16 -14.12 13.60 -27.38
C ALA A 16 -14.47 12.72 -26.17
N ALA A 17 -15.21 11.63 -26.36
CA ALA A 17 -15.55 10.69 -25.29
C ALA A 17 -14.32 9.93 -24.73
N MET A 18 -13.32 9.62 -25.55
CA MET A 18 -12.07 9.00 -25.08
C MET A 18 -11.18 9.99 -24.30
N ALA A 19 -11.28 11.29 -24.56
CA ALA A 19 -10.55 12.33 -23.84
C ALA A 19 -11.15 12.65 -22.45
N VAL A 20 -12.38 12.20 -22.15
CA VAL A 20 -13.03 12.42 -20.84
C VAL A 20 -12.56 11.40 -19.79
N PHE A 21 -12.10 10.21 -20.20
CA PHE A 21 -11.67 9.18 -19.24
C PHE A 21 -10.28 9.42 -18.63
N THR A 22 -9.45 10.29 -19.20
CA THR A 22 -8.11 10.59 -18.66
C THR A 22 -8.06 11.78 -17.70
N SER A 23 -9.17 12.51 -17.54
CA SER A 23 -9.22 13.72 -16.70
C SER A 23 -9.77 13.48 -15.29
N CYS A 24 -10.46 12.36 -15.05
CA CYS A 24 -11.00 12.03 -13.73
C CYS A 24 -9.99 11.27 -12.86
N THR A 25 -9.13 10.45 -13.46
CA THR A 25 -8.17 9.61 -12.71
C THR A 25 -7.18 10.44 -11.93
N LYS A 26 -6.69 11.57 -12.47
CA LYS A 26 -5.79 12.47 -11.75
C LYS A 26 -6.43 13.02 -10.46
N ASN A 27 -7.70 13.41 -10.51
CA ASN A 27 -8.41 13.93 -9.34
C ASN A 27 -8.73 12.82 -8.32
N GLU A 28 -9.00 11.62 -8.82
CA GLU A 28 -9.28 10.44 -8.01
C GLU A 28 -8.04 9.94 -7.27
N ASP A 29 -6.92 9.78 -7.97
CA ASP A 29 -5.65 9.37 -7.40
C ASP A 29 -5.15 10.38 -6.36
N ASP A 30 -5.32 11.69 -6.61
CA ASP A 30 -5.02 12.74 -5.66
C ASP A 30 -5.88 12.64 -4.39
N TYR A 31 -7.18 12.33 -4.54
CA TYR A 31 -8.10 12.13 -3.42
C TYR A 31 -7.73 10.90 -2.59
N ILE A 32 -7.41 9.78 -3.24
CA ILE A 32 -6.96 8.54 -2.59
C ILE A 32 -5.66 8.83 -1.83
N ALA A 33 -4.69 9.48 -2.47
CA ALA A 33 -3.42 9.85 -1.88
C ALA A 33 -3.61 10.71 -0.63
N SER A 34 -4.47 11.74 -0.73
CA SER A 34 -4.79 12.62 0.39
C SER A 34 -5.47 11.87 1.53
N SER A 35 -6.36 10.93 1.21
CA SER A 35 -7.07 10.13 2.21
C SER A 35 -6.13 9.18 2.94
N LEU A 36 -5.26 8.46 2.22
CA LEU A 36 -4.24 7.58 2.79
C LEU A 36 -3.33 8.34 3.76
N ARG A 37 -2.86 9.53 3.38
CA ARG A 37 -1.95 10.36 4.18
C ARG A 37 -2.63 11.11 5.33
N SER A 38 -3.96 11.06 5.43
CA SER A 38 -4.70 11.81 6.46
C SER A 38 -4.60 11.20 7.86
N SER A 39 -4.00 10.01 7.99
CA SER A 39 -3.86 9.26 9.24
C SER A 39 -2.96 8.04 9.05
N ASP A 40 -2.67 7.35 10.15
CA ASP A 40 -2.29 5.95 10.12
C ASP A 40 -3.54 5.06 10.04
N TRP A 41 -3.36 3.84 9.56
CA TRP A 41 -4.44 2.87 9.36
C TRP A 41 -4.14 1.60 10.14
N GLN A 42 -4.99 1.25 11.10
CA GLN A 42 -4.74 0.17 12.02
C GLN A 42 -5.90 -0.83 12.06
N GLY A 43 -5.57 -2.11 12.04
CA GLY A 43 -6.57 -3.15 12.16
C GLY A 43 -5.99 -4.51 11.89
N LYS A 44 -6.68 -5.32 11.08
CA LYS A 44 -6.32 -6.70 10.82
C LYS A 44 -6.15 -6.96 9.33
N ILE A 45 -5.19 -7.82 9.03
CA ILE A 45 -5.05 -8.46 7.72
C ILE A 45 -5.26 -9.95 7.97
N THR A 46 -6.50 -10.41 7.79
CA THR A 46 -7.04 -11.63 8.40
C THR A 46 -6.31 -12.91 7.98
N GLU A 47 -5.85 -13.00 6.73
CA GLU A 47 -5.17 -14.19 6.21
C GLU A 47 -3.65 -14.03 5.99
N TYR A 48 -3.12 -12.81 6.09
CA TYR A 48 -1.71 -12.54 5.78
C TYR A 48 -0.75 -13.26 6.72
N TYR A 49 -1.04 -13.23 8.01
CA TYR A 49 -0.24 -13.88 9.04
C TYR A 49 -0.18 -15.41 8.88
N GLN A 50 -1.31 -16.02 8.54
CA GLN A 50 -1.36 -17.47 8.34
C GLN A 50 -0.67 -17.89 7.04
N ASN A 51 -0.74 -17.06 6.00
CA ASN A 51 -0.12 -17.37 4.70
C ASN A 51 1.39 -17.08 4.67
N ARG A 52 1.83 -15.94 5.22
CA ARG A 52 3.25 -15.55 5.26
C ARG A 52 4.01 -16.36 6.31
N TRP A 53 3.38 -16.60 7.47
CA TRP A 53 4.07 -17.11 8.65
C TRP A 53 3.42 -18.34 9.32
N GLY A 54 2.26 -18.80 8.87
CA GLY A 54 1.61 -20.00 9.44
C GLY A 54 0.97 -19.79 10.82
N ILE A 55 0.69 -18.54 11.20
CA ILE A 55 0.13 -18.19 12.52
C ILE A 55 -1.29 -17.63 12.41
N ASN A 56 -2.12 -17.90 13.43
CA ASN A 56 -3.47 -17.35 13.52
C ASN A 56 -3.41 -15.82 13.64
N GLY A 57 -3.94 -15.11 12.64
CA GLY A 57 -3.90 -13.65 12.54
C GLY A 57 -4.75 -12.91 13.58
N SER A 58 -5.60 -13.60 14.35
CA SER A 58 -6.54 -12.95 15.27
C SER A 58 -5.88 -12.22 16.45
N GLU A 59 -4.68 -12.64 16.85
CA GLU A 59 -3.90 -12.05 17.94
C GLU A 59 -3.06 -10.85 17.50
N TYR A 60 -3.00 -10.59 16.20
CA TYR A 60 -2.13 -9.60 15.59
C TYR A 60 -2.90 -8.39 15.09
N SER A 61 -2.22 -7.25 15.07
CA SER A 61 -2.70 -6.02 14.47
C SER A 61 -1.63 -5.47 13.54
N THR A 62 -2.08 -4.90 12.44
CA THR A 62 -1.24 -4.18 11.47
C THR A 62 -1.52 -2.70 11.62
N VAL A 63 -0.47 -1.87 11.55
CA VAL A 63 -0.54 -0.42 11.41
C VAL A 63 0.21 -0.03 10.15
N MET A 64 -0.43 0.73 9.27
CA MET A 64 0.18 1.28 8.05
C MET A 64 0.18 2.80 8.11
N GLY A 65 1.36 3.40 7.92
CA GLY A 65 1.53 4.85 7.77
C GLY A 65 1.93 5.20 6.33
N PHE A 66 1.33 6.24 5.76
CA PHE A 66 1.63 6.73 4.41
C PHE A 66 2.12 8.17 4.47
N GLU A 67 3.34 8.41 3.98
CA GLU A 67 3.99 9.71 3.90
C GLU A 67 4.28 10.09 2.45
N SER A 68 4.17 11.37 2.12
CA SER A 68 4.70 11.92 0.87
C SER A 68 5.39 13.25 1.12
N LYS A 69 6.28 13.64 0.20
CA LYS A 69 7.01 14.90 0.27
C LYS A 69 6.10 16.12 0.07
N ASP A 70 5.01 15.94 -0.68
CA ASP A 70 4.06 16.98 -1.04
C ASP A 70 2.63 16.41 -1.03
N TYR A 71 1.66 17.25 -0.71
CA TYR A 71 0.25 16.88 -0.71
C TYR A 71 -0.32 16.60 -2.11
N HIS A 72 0.38 17.01 -3.17
CA HIS A 72 -0.01 16.77 -4.57
C HIS A 72 0.58 15.49 -5.18
N TYR A 73 1.35 14.72 -4.41
CA TYR A 73 1.92 13.49 -4.91
C TYR A 73 1.01 12.30 -4.61
N THR A 74 0.72 11.54 -5.67
CA THR A 74 0.07 10.24 -5.66
C THR A 74 1.04 9.10 -5.35
N SER A 75 2.18 9.43 -4.73
CA SER A 75 3.23 8.48 -4.39
C SER A 75 4.02 8.93 -3.18
N GLY A 76 4.73 8.02 -2.54
CA GLY A 76 5.56 8.32 -1.39
C GLY A 76 6.18 7.11 -0.72
N ARG A 77 6.42 7.25 0.58
CA ARG A 77 6.98 6.24 1.46
C ARG A 77 5.96 5.84 2.50
N GLY A 78 6.08 4.65 3.03
CA GLY A 78 5.24 4.22 4.13
C GLY A 78 5.92 3.19 5.00
N TYR A 79 5.23 2.86 6.07
CA TYR A 79 5.68 1.93 7.09
C TYR A 79 4.55 0.97 7.37
N GLU A 80 4.88 -0.29 7.58
CA GLU A 80 3.97 -1.29 8.08
C GLU A 80 4.57 -1.89 9.34
N LEU A 81 3.76 -1.92 10.39
CA LEU A 81 4.06 -2.54 11.65
C LEU A 81 3.01 -3.62 11.91
N ASP A 82 3.45 -4.86 11.95
CA ASP A 82 2.66 -5.99 12.40
C ASP A 82 3.08 -6.36 13.80
N TYR A 83 2.16 -6.52 14.74
CA TYR A 83 2.52 -6.87 16.11
C TYR A 83 1.46 -7.71 16.81
N LYS A 84 1.91 -8.50 17.79
CA LYS A 84 1.02 -9.24 18.68
C LYS A 84 0.39 -8.25 19.68
N THR A 85 -0.93 -8.15 19.68
CA THR A 85 -1.68 -7.15 20.47
C THR A 85 -1.40 -7.20 21.97
N SER A 86 -1.08 -8.38 22.52
CA SER A 86 -0.71 -8.56 23.93
C SER A 86 0.73 -8.15 24.28
N SER A 87 1.59 -7.94 23.28
CA SER A 87 3.03 -7.70 23.47
C SER A 87 3.64 -6.89 22.30
N PRO A 88 3.11 -5.68 22.02
CA PRO A 88 3.40 -4.91 20.80
C PRO A 88 4.89 -4.60 20.58
N LYS A 89 5.65 -4.41 21.66
CA LYS A 89 7.09 -4.05 21.60
C LYS A 89 8.03 -5.25 21.65
N GLU A 90 7.51 -6.44 21.91
CA GLU A 90 8.32 -7.66 22.03
C GLU A 90 8.14 -8.57 20.81
N ASN A 91 6.93 -8.61 20.26
CA ASN A 91 6.54 -9.49 19.17
C ASN A 91 6.01 -8.66 18.00
N TYR A 92 6.90 -8.24 17.13
CA TYR A 92 6.56 -7.40 15.99
C TYR A 92 7.44 -7.65 14.76
N ALA A 93 6.91 -7.31 13.60
CA ALA A 93 7.63 -7.12 12.36
C ALA A 93 7.41 -5.68 11.89
N PHE A 94 8.49 -5.02 11.49
CA PHE A 94 8.44 -3.65 10.98
C PHE A 94 9.10 -3.62 9.60
N CYS A 95 8.42 -3.01 8.63
CA CYS A 95 8.95 -2.85 7.29
C CYS A 95 8.62 -1.48 6.71
N THR A 96 9.46 -1.06 5.77
CA THR A 96 9.28 0.17 5.00
C THR A 96 8.92 -0.18 3.57
N PHE A 97 8.13 0.67 2.94
CA PHE A 97 7.71 0.48 1.57
C PHE A 97 7.65 1.79 0.79
N LYS A 98 7.66 1.67 -0.54
CA LYS A 98 7.23 2.73 -1.45
C LYS A 98 5.78 2.48 -1.82
N TRP A 99 5.02 3.55 -2.02
CA TRP A 99 3.67 3.43 -2.53
C TRP A 99 3.44 4.43 -3.66
N PHE A 100 2.53 4.09 -4.57
CA PHE A 100 2.03 4.97 -5.61
C PHE A 100 0.64 4.54 -6.06
N ILE A 101 -0.11 5.48 -6.63
CA ILE A 101 -1.45 5.26 -7.13
C ILE A 101 -1.46 5.51 -8.63
N VAL A 102 -2.05 4.59 -9.37
CA VAL A 102 -2.29 4.70 -10.81
C VAL A 102 -3.68 4.17 -11.09
N ASP A 103 -4.53 5.02 -11.66
CA ASP A 103 -5.89 4.65 -12.09
C ASP A 103 -6.72 4.03 -10.95
N GLY A 104 -6.61 4.59 -9.74
CA GLY A 104 -7.33 4.15 -8.55
C GLY A 104 -6.68 3.01 -7.76
N ASP A 105 -5.71 2.29 -8.34
CA ASP A 105 -5.06 1.17 -7.67
C ASP A 105 -3.85 1.64 -6.86
N ILE A 106 -3.78 1.23 -5.59
CA ILE A 106 -2.62 1.53 -4.73
C ILE A 106 -1.61 0.38 -4.87
N THR A 107 -0.43 0.71 -5.36
CA THR A 107 0.69 -0.23 -5.42
C THR A 107 1.66 0.03 -4.28
N ILE A 108 2.07 -1.02 -3.58
CA ILE A 108 3.08 -1.06 -2.53
C ILE A 108 4.25 -1.89 -3.02
N ILE A 109 5.46 -1.35 -2.88
CA ILE A 109 6.71 -2.07 -3.10
C ILE A 109 7.48 -2.06 -1.79
N TYR A 110 7.49 -3.19 -1.09
CA TYR A 110 8.27 -3.32 0.13
C TYR A 110 9.76 -3.30 -0.16
N ASP A 111 10.54 -2.68 0.72
CA ASP A 111 11.98 -2.58 0.53
C ASP A 111 12.70 -3.93 0.67
N ASP A 112 12.08 -4.91 1.34
CA ASP A 112 12.57 -6.28 1.50
C ASP A 112 12.08 -7.24 0.38
N ASP A 113 11.12 -6.83 -0.44
CA ASP A 113 10.56 -7.64 -1.52
C ASP A 113 10.26 -6.82 -2.79
N LYS A 114 11.29 -6.15 -3.31
CA LYS A 114 11.17 -5.17 -4.41
C LYS A 114 10.69 -5.78 -5.74
N TRP A 115 10.76 -7.10 -5.89
CA TRP A 115 10.42 -7.82 -7.12
C TRP A 115 8.99 -8.35 -7.14
N ASN A 116 8.30 -8.31 -5.99
CA ASN A 116 6.92 -8.74 -5.86
C ASN A 116 6.08 -7.57 -5.32
N PRO A 117 5.65 -6.66 -6.20
CA PRO A 117 4.73 -5.60 -5.81
C PRO A 117 3.47 -6.19 -5.19
N THR A 118 3.01 -5.52 -4.16
CA THR A 118 1.74 -5.78 -3.49
C THR A 118 0.77 -4.70 -3.93
N TYR A 119 -0.47 -5.08 -4.18
CA TYR A 119 -1.48 -4.20 -4.72
C TYR A 119 -2.70 -4.22 -3.80
N ILE A 120 -3.24 -3.04 -3.52
CA ILE A 120 -4.49 -2.85 -2.79
C ILE A 120 -5.58 -2.49 -3.79
N VAL A 121 -6.60 -3.33 -3.89
CA VAL A 121 -7.70 -3.21 -4.87
C VAL A 121 -9.04 -3.53 -4.25
N ASP A 122 -10.11 -3.17 -4.97
CA ASP A 122 -11.50 -3.36 -4.58
C ASP A 122 -11.73 -2.88 -3.13
N TYR A 123 -11.12 -1.74 -2.81
CA TYR A 123 -11.09 -1.19 -1.47
C TYR A 123 -12.07 -0.03 -1.32
N GLN A 124 -12.49 0.19 -0.08
CA GLN A 124 -13.18 1.40 0.32
C GLN A 124 -12.28 2.20 1.26
N LEU A 125 -11.98 3.44 0.89
CA LEU A 125 -11.20 4.38 1.67
C LEU A 125 -12.08 5.61 1.94
N ARG A 126 -12.84 5.59 3.04
CA ARG A 126 -13.79 6.67 3.35
C ARG A 126 -13.97 6.86 4.84
N GLY A 127 -13.88 8.12 5.28
CA GLY A 127 -14.07 8.50 6.68
C GLY A 127 -13.00 7.85 7.56
N ASN A 128 -13.44 6.93 8.43
CA ASN A 128 -12.54 6.21 9.34
C ASN A 128 -12.23 4.79 8.88
N SER A 129 -12.67 4.37 7.70
CA SER A 129 -12.56 2.97 7.24
C SER A 129 -11.66 2.85 6.02
N PHE A 130 -10.77 1.87 6.07
CA PHE A 130 -9.95 1.40 4.97
C PHE A 130 -9.95 -0.13 4.95
N TYR A 131 -10.76 -0.71 4.08
CA TYR A 131 -10.88 -2.16 3.94
C TYR A 131 -10.92 -2.54 2.47
N GLY A 132 -10.51 -3.76 2.15
CA GLY A 132 -10.43 -4.24 0.77
C GLY A 132 -9.56 -5.48 0.66
N TYR A 133 -8.86 -5.61 -0.46
CA TYR A 133 -8.00 -6.76 -0.72
C TYR A 133 -6.56 -6.36 -1.04
N ILE A 134 -5.63 -7.10 -0.46
CA ILE A 134 -4.21 -7.10 -0.79
C ILE A 134 -3.91 -8.30 -1.69
N TYR A 135 -3.20 -8.10 -2.81
CA TYR A 135 -2.73 -9.18 -3.68
C TYR A 135 -1.30 -8.95 -4.16
N ASN A 136 -0.52 -10.02 -4.41
CA ASN A 136 0.87 -9.96 -4.88
C ASN A 136 1.11 -10.81 -6.14
N ALA A 137 0.17 -10.74 -7.08
CA ALA A 137 0.14 -11.46 -8.36
C ALA A 137 0.08 -13.01 -8.29
N SER A 138 -0.03 -13.62 -7.10
CA SER A 138 -0.17 -15.08 -6.93
C SER A 138 -1.63 -15.58 -6.96
N ASP A 139 -2.53 -14.90 -7.68
CA ASP A 139 -3.99 -15.12 -7.77
C ASP A 139 -4.78 -15.14 -6.44
N ARG A 140 -4.13 -14.91 -5.30
CA ARG A 140 -4.79 -14.90 -3.99
C ARG A 140 -4.96 -13.49 -3.47
N ARG A 141 -6.21 -13.15 -3.17
CA ARG A 141 -6.61 -11.89 -2.53
C ARG A 141 -6.76 -12.11 -1.04
N ILE A 142 -6.07 -11.29 -0.25
CA ILE A 142 -6.12 -11.32 1.21
C ILE A 142 -6.93 -10.12 1.68
N GLN A 143 -8.00 -10.35 2.43
CA GLN A 143 -8.80 -9.27 2.96
C GLN A 143 -8.04 -8.52 4.07
N PHE A 144 -8.18 -7.21 4.09
CA PHE A 144 -7.80 -6.36 5.21
C PHE A 144 -8.98 -5.49 5.66
N ASP A 145 -8.94 -5.11 6.93
CA ASP A 145 -9.88 -4.20 7.55
C ASP A 145 -9.11 -3.32 8.55
N LEU A 146 -8.92 -2.06 8.18
CA LEU A 146 -8.16 -1.07 8.92
C LEU A 146 -9.04 0.14 9.23
N GLU A 147 -8.85 0.69 10.41
CA GLU A 147 -9.50 1.92 10.86
C GLU A 147 -8.49 3.04 11.00
N LYS A 148 -8.97 4.26 10.78
CA LYS A 148 -8.20 5.47 10.95
C LYS A 148 -7.72 5.61 12.40
N THR A 149 -6.42 5.81 12.58
CA THR A 149 -5.79 5.99 13.90
C THR A 149 -4.68 7.05 13.85
N THR A 150 -4.24 7.49 15.03
CA THR A 150 -3.04 8.33 15.18
C THR A 150 -2.00 7.51 15.92
N PHE A 151 -1.06 6.91 15.19
CA PHE A 151 -0.05 6.05 15.77
C PHE A 151 1.16 6.87 16.20
N THR A 152 1.41 6.95 17.51
CA THR A 152 2.41 7.85 18.10
C THR A 152 3.76 7.19 18.34
N GLU A 153 3.88 5.88 18.13
CA GLU A 153 5.08 5.11 18.46
C GLU A 153 6.03 4.88 17.28
N TRP A 154 5.81 5.51 16.12
CA TRP A 154 6.66 5.33 14.94
C TRP A 154 8.15 5.50 15.23
N ASP A 155 8.53 6.47 16.06
CA ASP A 155 9.94 6.71 16.41
C ASP A 155 10.57 5.55 17.17
N TYR A 156 9.80 4.85 18.01
CA TYR A 156 10.27 3.63 18.67
C TYR A 156 10.58 2.55 17.62
N TYR A 157 9.64 2.23 16.74
CA TYR A 157 9.83 1.16 15.76
C TYR A 157 10.85 1.51 14.68
N ARG A 158 10.97 2.78 14.26
CA ARG A 158 12.07 3.25 13.38
C ARG A 158 13.44 3.07 14.03
N LYS A 159 13.56 3.36 15.34
CA LYS A 159 14.82 3.22 16.09
C LYS A 159 15.16 1.77 16.41
N HIS A 160 14.16 0.97 16.79
CA HIS A 160 14.34 -0.37 17.36
C HIS A 160 14.06 -1.52 16.39
N GLY A 161 13.27 -1.30 15.33
CA GLY A 161 13.06 -2.23 14.20
C GLY A 161 14.21 -2.25 13.18
N SER A 162 15.18 -1.37 13.35
CA SER A 162 16.51 -1.28 12.69
C SER A 162 16.59 -0.82 11.22
N ARG A 163 17.21 0.37 11.09
CA ARG A 163 18.08 0.93 10.03
C ARG A 163 17.52 1.12 8.60
N TYR A 164 17.80 2.33 8.11
CA TYR A 164 17.61 2.90 6.76
C TYR A 164 16.20 3.44 6.47
N LEU A 165 15.91 4.58 7.10
CA LEU A 165 15.10 5.63 6.49
C LEU A 165 15.78 6.05 5.19
N ASN A 166 15.55 5.33 4.09
CA ASN A 166 16.05 5.78 2.81
C ASN A 166 15.25 7.04 2.43
N SER A 167 15.92 8.19 2.40
CA SER A 167 15.35 9.55 2.31
C SER A 167 14.75 9.88 0.95
N ASP A 168 14.74 8.93 0.02
CA ASP A 168 14.53 9.23 -1.37
C ASP A 168 13.04 9.14 -1.75
N TYR A 169 12.41 10.31 -1.79
CA TYR A 169 11.13 10.54 -2.45
C TYR A 169 11.36 10.53 -3.99
N TYR A 170 10.93 9.47 -4.69
CA TYR A 170 11.16 9.29 -6.13
C TYR A 170 9.89 9.47 -6.97
N TYR A 171 10.05 10.04 -8.17
CA TYR A 171 9.14 9.88 -9.32
C TYR A 171 9.47 8.54 -10.00
N ALA A 172 8.50 7.64 -10.18
CA ALA A 172 8.70 6.21 -10.49
C ALA A 172 9.61 5.91 -11.72
N PRO A 173 10.77 5.23 -11.53
CA PRO A 173 11.50 4.60 -12.63
C PRO A 173 11.95 3.15 -12.32
N LYS A 174 12.20 2.35 -13.38
CA LYS A 174 12.66 0.95 -13.32
C LYS A 174 13.89 0.78 -12.42
N LEU A 175 13.80 -0.11 -11.43
CA LEU A 175 14.80 -0.32 -10.39
C LEU A 175 16.04 -1.07 -10.89
N ASN A 176 17.21 -0.45 -10.73
CA ASN A 176 18.51 -1.11 -10.59
C ASN A 176 19.07 -0.73 -9.20
N ASN A 177 19.12 -1.67 -8.24
CA ASN A 177 20.19 -1.88 -7.25
C ASN A 177 19.75 -2.62 -5.96
N LYS A 178 20.77 -3.28 -5.40
CA LYS A 178 20.85 -4.45 -4.50
C LYS A 178 20.18 -4.33 -3.11
N GLU A 179 19.77 -5.51 -2.65
CA GLU A 179 19.57 -6.05 -1.28
C GLU A 179 18.79 -5.22 -0.24
N GLY A 180 17.76 -5.84 0.34
CA GLY A 180 16.97 -5.36 1.47
C GLY A 180 16.47 -6.56 2.30
N VAL A 181 16.54 -6.46 3.62
CA VAL A 181 16.08 -7.51 4.56
C VAL A 181 15.23 -6.85 5.64
N SER A 182 13.97 -7.28 5.75
CA SER A 182 13.08 -6.93 6.86
C SER A 182 13.58 -7.56 8.17
N ILE A 183 13.46 -6.82 9.28
CA ILE A 183 13.93 -7.29 10.58
C ILE A 183 12.70 -7.61 11.43
N ALA A 184 12.33 -8.88 11.41
CA ALA A 184 11.39 -9.45 12.36
C ALA A 184 12.04 -9.54 13.76
N LYS A 185 11.26 -9.30 14.82
CA LYS A 185 11.66 -9.55 16.21
C LYS A 185 10.61 -10.39 16.95
N GLY A 186 11.06 -11.08 18.00
CA GLY A 186 10.23 -11.99 18.77
C GLY A 186 9.72 -13.15 17.93
N ILE A 187 8.46 -13.55 18.12
CA ILE A 187 7.85 -14.71 17.47
C ILE A 187 8.03 -14.73 15.93
N PHE A 188 8.06 -13.58 15.28
CA PHE A 188 8.27 -13.47 13.83
C PHE A 188 9.71 -13.83 13.42
N ALA A 189 10.72 -13.49 14.23
CA ALA A 189 12.10 -13.88 13.98
C ALA A 189 12.28 -15.39 14.11
N ASP A 190 11.65 -16.00 15.13
CA ASP A 190 11.69 -17.44 15.35
C ASP A 190 11.04 -18.23 14.21
N ILE A 191 9.92 -17.72 13.66
CA ILE A 191 9.25 -18.35 12.52
C ILE A 191 10.11 -18.28 11.25
N LEU A 192 10.73 -17.12 10.97
CA LEU A 192 11.62 -16.97 9.81
C LEU A 192 12.84 -17.89 9.91
N ASN A 193 13.40 -18.08 11.11
CA ASN A 193 14.57 -18.93 11.33
C ASN A 193 14.27 -20.43 11.24
N LYS A 194 13.03 -20.86 11.46
CA LYS A 194 12.61 -22.28 11.37
C LYS A 194 12.31 -22.77 9.94
N LYS A 195 12.24 -21.86 8.96
CA LYS A 195 12.01 -22.19 7.54
C LYS A 195 13.30 -22.37 6.72
N LYS A 196 14.48 -22.40 7.36
CA LYS A 196 15.78 -22.68 6.71
C LYS A 196 16.23 -24.12 6.95
#